data_AF-D0I693-F1
#
_entry.id   AF-D0I693-F1
#
_cell.length_a   1.000
_cell.length_b   1.000
_cell.length_c   1.000
_cell.angle_alpha   90.00
_cell.angle_beta   90.00
_cell.angle_gamma   90.00
#
_symmetry.space_group_name_H-M   'P 1'
#
loop_
_entity.id
_entity.type
_entity.pdbx_description
1 polymer ?
#
loop_
_entity_poly.entity_id
_entity_poly.type
_entity_poly.pdbx_seq_one_letter_code
_entity_poly.pdbx_strand_id
1 'polypeptide(L)'
;MKKPSKKWKEFGQIIEIVDIRIEKQARKLDKLQKKRAEIKQALLSKWDEIEALQHHLQSMGMQNEQDGLKRLFMRRESIRSKIESTFYDASVIKQDLDEVMIEMQQVQQEKRNLEKRKDRLVEMREQLMYE
;
A
#
# COMPACT_ATOMS: atom_id res chain seq x y z
N MET A 1 9.96 -5.14 -50.73
CA MET A 1 9.39 -5.37 -49.38
C MET A 1 8.02 -6.02 -49.53
N LYS A 2 7.81 -7.23 -48.99
CA LYS A 2 6.47 -7.86 -48.97
C LYS A 2 5.52 -6.97 -48.15
N LYS A 3 4.30 -6.70 -48.66
CA LYS A 3 3.29 -5.95 -47.89
C LYS A 3 2.88 -6.77 -46.66
N PRO A 4 2.77 -6.16 -45.47
CA PRO A 4 2.34 -6.88 -44.28
C PRO A 4 0.94 -7.49 -44.48
N SER A 5 0.79 -8.75 -44.08
CA SER A 5 -0.50 -9.46 -44.15
C SER A 5 -1.55 -8.79 -43.25
N LYS A 6 -2.85 -9.03 -43.54
CA LYS A 6 -3.94 -8.55 -42.68
C LYS A 6 -3.76 -9.03 -41.22
N LYS A 7 -3.39 -10.31 -41.05
CA LYS A 7 -3.08 -10.91 -39.75
C LYS A 7 -1.95 -10.16 -39.04
N TRP A 8 -0.89 -9.80 -39.75
CA TRP A 8 0.23 -9.05 -39.15
C TRP A 8 -0.20 -7.69 -38.56
N LYS A 9 -1.12 -6.99 -39.24
CA LYS A 9 -1.68 -5.73 -38.75
C LYS A 9 -2.60 -5.93 -37.54
N GLU A 10 -3.44 -6.98 -37.57
CA GLU A 10 -4.32 -7.34 -36.44
C GLU A 10 -3.50 -7.66 -35.18
N PHE A 11 -2.40 -8.41 -35.31
CA PHE A 11 -1.48 -8.66 -34.18
C PHE A 11 -0.87 -7.36 -33.63
N GLY A 12 -0.50 -6.41 -34.50
CA GLY A 12 -0.02 -5.09 -34.07
C GLY A 12 -1.03 -4.37 -33.18
N GLN A 13 -2.30 -4.34 -33.59
CA GLN A 13 -3.38 -3.73 -32.80
C GLN A 13 -3.59 -4.44 -31.47
N ILE A 14 -3.52 -5.77 -31.43
CA ILE A 14 -3.64 -6.54 -30.18
C ILE A 14 -2.48 -6.20 -29.23
N ILE A 15 -1.25 -6.09 -29.74
CA ILE A 15 -0.07 -5.70 -28.95
C ILE A 15 -0.26 -4.30 -28.35
N GLU A 16 -0.71 -3.33 -29.14
CA GLU A 16 -1.00 -1.96 -28.65
C GLU A 16 -2.06 -1.97 -27.53
N ILE A 17 -3.12 -2.77 -27.68
CA ILE A 17 -4.14 -2.92 -26.63
C ILE A 17 -3.53 -3.50 -25.34
N VAL A 18 -2.64 -4.49 -25.45
CA VAL A 18 -1.95 -5.07 -24.29
C VAL A 18 -1.02 -4.04 -23.64
N ASP A 19 -0.30 -3.24 -24.43
CA ASP A 19 0.55 -2.15 -23.91
C ASP A 19 -0.25 -1.12 -23.11
N ILE A 20 -1.39 -0.66 -23.65
CA ILE A 20 -2.29 0.24 -22.94
C ILE A 20 -2.73 -0.36 -21.59
N ARG A 21 -2.98 -1.67 -21.53
CA ARG A 21 -3.34 -2.36 -20.28
C ARG A 21 -2.16 -2.43 -19.31
N ILE A 22 -0.94 -2.71 -19.78
CA ILE A 22 0.28 -2.70 -18.95
C ILE A 22 0.47 -1.31 -18.32
N GLU A 23 0.35 -0.24 -19.10
CA GLU A 23 0.44 1.13 -18.59
C GLU A 23 -0.65 1.46 -17.57
N LYS A 24 -1.88 0.98 -17.78
CA LYS A 24 -2.96 1.14 -16.81
C LYS A 24 -2.61 0.47 -15.48
N GLN A 25 -2.05 -0.74 -15.51
CA GLN A 25 -1.59 -1.41 -14.29
C GLN A 25 -0.40 -0.69 -13.65
N ALA A 26 0.54 -0.15 -14.43
CA ALA A 26 1.64 0.66 -13.92
C ALA A 26 1.14 1.93 -13.21
N ARG A 27 0.18 2.66 -13.80
CA ARG A 27 -0.47 3.83 -13.18
C ARG A 27 -1.22 3.46 -11.90
N LYS A 28 -1.86 2.28 -11.87
CA LYS A 28 -2.52 1.77 -10.66
C LYS A 28 -1.50 1.50 -9.54
N LEU A 29 -0.36 0.88 -9.86
CA LEU A 29 0.71 0.64 -8.89
C LEU A 29 1.27 1.94 -8.31
N ASP A 30 1.51 2.96 -9.13
CA ASP A 30 1.99 4.27 -8.64
C ASP A 30 1.02 4.88 -7.61
N LYS A 31 -0.30 4.83 -7.89
CA LYS A 31 -1.33 5.30 -6.94
C LYS A 31 -1.32 4.49 -5.64
N LEU A 32 -1.21 3.17 -5.72
CA LEU A 32 -1.15 2.31 -4.54
C LEU A 32 0.13 2.53 -3.73
N GLN A 33 1.26 2.80 -4.37
CA GLN A 33 2.51 3.14 -3.69
C GLN A 33 2.40 4.45 -2.89
N LYS A 34 1.75 5.47 -3.46
CA LYS A 34 1.47 6.74 -2.76
C LYS A 34 0.56 6.50 -1.55
N LYS A 35 -0.56 5.79 -1.74
CA LYS A 35 -1.46 5.41 -0.64
C LYS A 35 -0.73 4.62 0.46
N ARG A 36 0.13 3.67 0.08
CA ARG A 36 0.96 2.91 1.04
C ARG A 36 1.86 3.84 1.86
N ALA A 37 2.50 4.82 1.22
CA ALA A 37 3.38 5.76 1.91
C ALA A 37 2.60 6.63 2.91
N GLU A 38 1.43 7.13 2.52
CA GLU A 38 0.53 7.90 3.39
C GLU A 38 0.09 7.09 4.61
N ILE A 39 -0.37 5.85 4.41
CA ILE A 39 -0.79 4.96 5.51
C ILE A 39 0.40 4.65 6.44
N LYS A 40 1.59 4.39 5.88
CA LYS A 40 2.80 4.19 6.69
C LYS A 40 3.12 5.40 7.57
N GLN A 41 2.98 6.61 7.02
CA GLN A 41 3.23 7.84 7.77
C GLN A 41 2.21 8.02 8.89
N ALA A 42 0.92 7.74 8.63
CA ALA A 42 -0.12 7.77 9.65
C ALA A 42 0.15 6.75 10.78
N LEU A 43 0.59 5.55 10.41
CA LEU A 43 0.95 4.50 11.38
C LEU A 43 2.14 4.91 12.25
N LEU A 44 3.19 5.50 11.66
CA LEU A 44 4.34 6.03 12.41
C LEU A 44 3.90 7.11 13.39
N SER A 45 3.06 8.06 12.97
CA SER A 45 2.55 9.11 13.85
C SER A 45 1.78 8.56 15.05
N LYS A 46 1.05 7.44 14.88
CA LYS A 46 0.36 6.78 16.01
C LYS A 46 1.34 6.10 16.97
N TRP A 47 2.41 5.51 16.45
CA TRP A 47 3.48 4.95 17.30
C TRP A 47 4.23 6.03 18.08
N ASP A 48 4.53 7.16 17.46
CA ASP A 48 5.14 8.31 18.13
C ASP A 48 4.23 8.85 19.25
N GLU A 49 2.91 8.90 19.03
CA GLU A 49 1.95 9.27 20.08
C GLU A 49 1.95 8.27 21.24
N ILE A 50 1.97 6.97 20.94
CA ILE A 50 2.03 5.91 21.97
C ILE A 50 3.32 6.05 22.79
N GLU A 51 4.46 6.25 22.14
CA GLU A 51 5.75 6.42 22.81
C GLU A 51 5.75 7.64 23.74
N ALA A 52 5.22 8.78 23.27
CA ALA A 52 5.07 9.98 24.08
C ALA A 52 4.16 9.74 25.31
N LEU A 53 3.05 9.03 25.14
CA LEU A 53 2.14 8.68 26.23
C LEU A 53 2.78 7.71 27.23
N GLN A 54 3.56 6.73 26.75
CA GLN A 54 4.32 5.82 27.60
C GLN A 54 5.37 6.55 28.42
N HIS A 55 6.13 7.46 27.79
CA HIS A 55 7.11 8.30 28.48
C HIS A 55 6.42 9.17 29.54
N HIS A 56 5.29 9.79 29.19
CA HIS A 56 4.50 10.57 30.15
C HIS A 56 4.05 9.73 31.34
N LEU A 57 3.55 8.51 31.09
CA LEU A 57 3.13 7.56 32.13
C LEU A 57 4.28 7.17 33.08
N GLN A 58 5.49 7.00 32.54
CA GLN A 58 6.69 6.67 33.32
C GLN A 58 7.17 7.85 34.17
N SER A 59 7.10 9.07 33.63
CA SER A 59 7.54 10.29 34.31
C SER A 59 6.58 10.82 35.39
N MET A 60 5.35 10.28 35.47
CA MET A 60 4.34 10.77 36.39
C MET A 60 4.66 10.42 37.85
N GLY A 61 4.82 11.47 38.66
CA GLY A 61 4.96 11.39 40.10
C GLY A 61 3.73 11.88 40.87
N MET A 62 3.76 11.69 42.19
CA MET A 62 2.75 12.24 43.09
C MET A 62 2.83 13.77 43.12
N GLN A 63 1.69 14.44 43.00
CA GLN A 63 1.59 15.90 43.12
C GLN A 63 1.13 16.27 44.53
N ASN A 64 1.54 17.43 45.02
CA ASN A 64 1.12 17.94 46.33
C ASN A 64 -0.29 18.54 46.21
N GLU A 65 -1.29 17.67 46.24
CA GLU A 65 -2.71 18.00 46.09
C GLU A 65 -3.56 17.15 47.05
N GLN A 66 -4.75 17.63 47.39
CA GLN A 66 -5.71 16.85 48.17
C GLN A 66 -6.10 15.57 47.40
N ASP A 67 -6.04 14.43 48.10
CA ASP A 67 -6.21 13.09 47.52
C ASP A 67 -5.18 12.76 46.42
N GLY A 68 -3.96 13.29 46.51
CA GLY A 68 -2.92 13.17 45.47
C GLY A 68 -2.62 11.74 45.02
N LEU A 69 -2.70 10.75 45.90
CA LEU A 69 -2.54 9.35 45.52
C LEU A 69 -3.69 8.86 44.62
N LYS A 70 -4.94 9.12 45.00
CA LYS A 70 -6.13 8.74 44.22
C LYS A 70 -6.13 9.45 42.87
N ARG A 71 -5.83 10.75 42.85
CA ARG A 71 -5.74 11.54 41.62
C ARG A 71 -4.62 11.05 40.70
N LEU A 72 -3.46 10.65 41.25
CA LEU A 72 -2.39 10.03 40.48
C LEU A 72 -2.86 8.74 39.80
N PHE A 73 -3.53 7.84 40.52
CA PHE A 73 -4.06 6.61 39.92
C PHE A 73 -5.05 6.89 38.80
N MET A 74 -5.98 7.84 39.00
CA MET A 74 -6.92 8.24 37.96
C MET A 74 -6.24 8.80 36.70
N ARG A 75 -5.21 9.65 36.86
CA ARG A 75 -4.43 10.17 35.73
C ARG A 75 -3.68 9.06 35.00
N ARG A 76 -3.04 8.15 35.74
CA ARG A 76 -2.35 6.99 35.16
C ARG A 76 -3.27 6.09 34.37
N GLU A 77 -4.46 5.82 34.91
CA GLU A 77 -5.44 4.98 34.24
C GLU A 77 -5.99 5.65 32.98
N SER A 78 -6.28 6.96 33.03
CA SER A 78 -6.70 7.71 31.84
C SER A 78 -5.67 7.64 30.71
N ILE A 79 -4.37 7.75 31.03
CA ILE A 79 -3.30 7.65 30.04
C ILE A 79 -3.15 6.22 29.49
N ARG A 80 -3.32 5.19 30.33
CA ARG A 80 -3.36 3.79 29.87
C ARG A 80 -4.50 3.56 28.89
N SER A 81 -5.72 3.98 29.23
CA SER A 81 -6.87 3.88 28.32
C SER A 81 -6.61 4.63 27.01
N LYS A 82 -5.94 5.79 27.07
CA LYS A 82 -5.54 6.51 25.85
C LYS A 82 -4.54 5.72 25.01
N ILE A 83 -3.52 5.12 25.63
CA ILE A 83 -2.55 4.25 24.93
C ILE A 83 -3.28 3.08 24.25
N GLU A 84 -4.19 2.42 24.95
CA GLU A 84 -4.98 1.31 24.41
C GLU A 84 -5.82 1.74 23.20
N SER A 85 -6.50 2.88 23.31
CA SER A 85 -7.28 3.45 22.20
C SER A 85 -6.39 3.80 21.00
N THR A 86 -5.24 4.44 21.22
CA THR A 86 -4.31 4.78 20.13
C THR A 86 -3.70 3.52 19.49
N PHE A 87 -3.46 2.48 20.28
CA PHE A 87 -3.00 1.18 19.76
C PHE A 87 -4.07 0.50 18.90
N TYR A 88 -5.34 0.60 19.30
CA TYR A 88 -6.46 0.11 18.48
C TYR A 88 -6.51 0.84 17.14
N ASP A 89 -6.42 2.18 17.14
CA ASP A 89 -6.36 2.98 15.89
C ASP A 89 -5.19 2.54 14.99
N ALA A 90 -4.00 2.36 15.58
CA ALA A 90 -2.81 1.91 14.86
C ALA A 90 -3.02 0.52 14.24
N SER A 91 -3.75 -0.36 14.92
CA SER A 91 -4.07 -1.71 14.44
C SER A 91 -5.01 -1.67 13.23
N VAL A 92 -6.00 -0.77 13.23
CA VAL A 92 -6.89 -0.55 12.07
C VAL A 92 -6.10 -0.02 10.87
N ILE A 93 -5.26 1.00 11.08
CA ILE A 93 -4.39 1.55 10.02
C ILE A 93 -3.44 0.48 9.45
N LYS A 94 -2.97 -0.44 10.30
CA LYS A 94 -2.14 -1.56 9.87
C LYS A 94 -2.92 -2.54 8.98
N GLN A 95 -4.18 -2.81 9.27
CA GLN A 95 -5.03 -3.64 8.40
C GLN A 95 -5.20 -2.98 7.02
N ASP A 96 -5.46 -1.67 6.97
CA ASP A 96 -5.54 -0.93 5.71
C ASP A 96 -4.23 -1.02 4.91
N LEU A 97 -3.08 -1.00 5.60
CA LEU A 97 -1.77 -1.17 4.97
C LEU A 97 -1.63 -2.57 4.36
N ASP A 98 -2.02 -3.60 5.10
CA ASP A 98 -1.95 -5.00 4.64
C ASP A 98 -2.85 -5.22 3.42
N GLU A 99 -4.06 -4.65 3.40
CA GLU A 99 -4.97 -4.69 2.25
C GLU A 99 -4.35 -4.02 1.01
N VAL A 100 -3.78 -2.82 1.15
CA VAL A 100 -3.09 -2.13 0.06
C VAL A 100 -1.92 -2.96 -0.46
N MET A 101 -1.17 -3.61 0.44
CA MET A 101 -0.05 -4.48 0.04
C MET A 101 -0.52 -5.70 -0.75
N ILE A 102 -1.64 -6.33 -0.37
CA ILE A 102 -2.25 -7.43 -1.12
C ILE A 102 -2.71 -6.96 -2.50
N GLU A 103 -3.40 -5.81 -2.58
CA GLU A 103 -3.84 -5.26 -3.86
C GLU A 103 -2.64 -4.96 -4.78
N MET A 104 -1.57 -4.37 -4.23
CA MET A 104 -0.33 -4.13 -4.97
C MET A 104 0.25 -5.42 -5.55
N GLN A 105 0.28 -6.52 -4.78
CA GLN A 105 0.78 -7.81 -5.26
C GLN A 105 -0.06 -8.35 -6.41
N GLN A 106 -1.40 -8.27 -6.31
CA GLN A 106 -2.31 -8.71 -7.37
C GLN A 106 -2.10 -7.91 -8.66
N VAL A 107 -2.04 -6.58 -8.56
CA VAL A 107 -1.81 -5.68 -9.70
C VAL A 107 -0.44 -5.94 -10.33
N GLN A 108 0.60 -6.15 -9.51
CA GLN A 108 1.94 -6.47 -9.99
C GLN A 108 1.98 -7.81 -10.75
N GLN A 109 1.23 -8.81 -10.27
CA GLN A 109 1.12 -10.10 -10.94
C GLN A 109 0.36 -9.99 -12.26
N GLU A 110 -0.74 -9.22 -12.30
CA GLU A 110 -1.49 -8.96 -13.53
C GLU A 110 -0.62 -8.24 -14.58
N LYS A 111 0.13 -7.21 -14.16
CA LYS A 111 1.09 -6.52 -15.04
C LYS A 111 2.10 -7.49 -15.64
N ARG A 112 2.71 -8.35 -14.83
CA ARG A 112 3.67 -9.38 -15.29
C ARG A 112 3.03 -10.36 -16.27
N ASN A 113 1.78 -10.75 -16.05
CA ASN A 113 1.06 -11.64 -16.97
C ASN A 113 0.79 -10.95 -18.32
N LEU A 114 0.46 -9.65 -18.31
CA LEU A 114 0.28 -8.86 -19.52
C LEU A 114 1.60 -8.68 -20.28
N GLU A 115 2.71 -8.42 -19.59
CA GLU A 115 4.06 -8.35 -20.18
C GLU A 115 4.42 -9.66 -20.89
N LYS A 116 4.28 -10.81 -20.20
CA LYS A 116 4.50 -12.13 -20.81
C LYS A 116 3.60 -12.39 -22.02
N ARG A 117 2.35 -11.93 -21.98
CA ARG A 117 1.42 -12.04 -23.11
C ARG A 117 1.86 -11.18 -24.29
N LYS A 118 2.34 -9.96 -24.02
CA LYS A 118 2.89 -9.06 -25.04
C LYS A 118 4.07 -9.72 -25.74
N ASP A 119 5.02 -10.26 -24.99
CA ASP A 119 6.22 -10.89 -25.55
C ASP A 119 5.86 -12.02 -26.52
N ARG A 120 4.94 -12.91 -26.11
CA ARG A 120 4.43 -13.98 -27.00
C ARG A 120 3.74 -13.45 -28.26
N LEU A 121 2.98 -12.37 -28.15
CA LEU A 121 2.32 -11.76 -29.31
C LEU A 121 3.32 -11.12 -30.28
N VAL A 122 4.40 -10.54 -29.76
CA VAL A 122 5.50 -10.00 -30.56
C VAL A 122 6.20 -11.14 -31.31
N GLU A 123 6.55 -12.24 -30.63
CA GLU A 123 7.14 -13.42 -31.27
C GLU A 123 6.26 -14.01 -32.38
N MET A 124 4.95 -14.17 -32.13
CA MET A 124 3.99 -14.65 -33.13
C MET A 124 3.89 -13.70 -34.33
N ARG A 125 3.93 -12.39 -34.09
CA ARG A 125 3.90 -11.38 -35.16
C ARG A 125 5.16 -11.40 -36.01
N GLU A 126 6.32 -11.67 -35.42
CA GLU A 126 7.58 -11.82 -36.14
C GLU A 126 7.57 -13.07 -37.04
N GLN A 127 7.05 -14.20 -36.55
CA GLN A 127 6.88 -15.41 -37.35
C GLN A 127 6.03 -15.15 -38.61
N LEU A 128 4.96 -14.37 -38.49
CA LEU A 128 4.10 -13.96 -39.60
C LEU A 128 4.77 -13.04 -40.64
N MET A 129 5.96 -12.48 -40.37
CA MET A 129 6.75 -11.74 -41.37
C MET A 129 7.62 -12.66 -42.23
N TYR A 130 7.97 -13.84 -41.73
CA TYR A 130 8.81 -14.81 -42.42
C TYR A 130 8.01 -15.84 -43.24
N GLU A 131 6.70 -15.93 -43.03
CA GLU A 131 5.72 -16.56 -43.94
C GLU A 131 5.49 -15.68 -45.20
#